data_AF-A0A1B6D224-F1
#
_entry.id   AF-A0A1B6D224-F1
#
_cell.length_a   1.000
_cell.length_b   1.000
_cell.length_c   1.000
_cell.angle_alpha   90.00
_cell.angle_beta   90.00
_cell.angle_gamma   90.00
#
_symmetry.space_group_name_H-M   'P 1'
#
loop_
_entity.id
_entity.type
_entity.pdbx_description
1 polymer ?
#
loop_
_entity_poly.entity_id
_entity_poly.type
_entity_poly.pdbx_seq_one_letter_code
_entity_poly.pdbx_strand_id
1 'polypeptide(L)'
;MLKKLFFAFLLNFHSFSVVSSKDITYEGETYVPWGPLVNCSFLPLDFLDCDEPVDHKGNKTARDEAGHGCAKFGNYRYEDVEKGKVQCVVLPGIECYPPKQFFRDGVPCVR
;
A
#
# COMPACT_ATOMS: atom_id res chain seq x y z
N MET A 1 44.07 -35.17 -18.72
CA MET A 1 44.47 -35.82 -17.44
C MET A 1 44.09 -34.86 -16.31
N LEU A 2 42.87 -34.92 -15.78
CA LEU A 2 42.37 -35.84 -14.74
C LEU A 2 42.45 -35.19 -13.34
N LYS A 3 41.29 -34.61 -12.96
CA LYS A 3 40.65 -34.61 -11.63
C LYS A 3 41.50 -34.58 -10.34
N LYS A 4 41.17 -33.54 -9.55
CA LYS A 4 41.09 -33.46 -8.07
C LYS A 4 42.40 -33.22 -7.30
N LEU A 5 42.51 -32.02 -6.72
CA LEU A 5 42.74 -31.95 -5.28
C LEU A 5 41.96 -30.76 -4.70
N PHE A 6 41.05 -31.09 -3.78
CA PHE A 6 40.21 -30.17 -3.03
C PHE A 6 41.09 -29.22 -2.21
N PHE A 7 41.03 -27.93 -2.50
CA PHE A 7 41.61 -26.90 -1.62
C PHE A 7 40.46 -26.29 -0.81
N ALA A 8 40.17 -26.93 0.32
CA ALA A 8 39.45 -26.30 1.42
C ALA A 8 40.37 -25.23 2.00
N PHE A 9 40.16 -23.96 1.62
CA PHE A 9 40.85 -22.85 2.26
C PHE A 9 39.90 -21.65 2.35
N LEU A 10 39.40 -21.49 3.57
CA LEU A 10 38.90 -20.25 4.16
C LEU A 10 37.63 -19.68 3.53
N LEU A 11 36.52 -20.16 4.10
CA LEU A 11 35.26 -19.45 4.28
C LEU A 11 35.52 -17.98 4.71
N ASN A 12 35.70 -17.07 3.75
CA ASN A 12 35.32 -15.67 3.95
C ASN A 12 33.83 -15.57 3.67
N PHE A 13 33.05 -16.24 4.52
CA PHE A 13 31.65 -15.86 4.73
C PHE A 13 31.73 -14.50 5.39
N HIS A 14 31.59 -13.44 4.61
CA HIS A 14 31.15 -12.18 5.17
C HIS A 14 29.81 -12.49 5.82
N SER A 15 29.79 -12.50 7.15
CA SER A 15 28.58 -12.56 7.95
C SER A 15 27.75 -11.35 7.57
N PHE A 16 26.86 -11.52 6.60
CA PHE A 16 25.76 -10.60 6.39
C PHE A 16 24.86 -10.76 7.60
N SER A 17 25.00 -9.86 8.56
CA SER A 17 24.01 -9.71 9.61
C SER A 17 22.73 -9.25 8.94
N VAL A 18 21.85 -10.20 8.59
CA VAL A 18 20.43 -9.87 8.39
C VAL A 18 19.96 -9.31 9.73
N VAL A 19 19.87 -7.99 9.82
CA VAL A 19 19.11 -7.34 10.88
C VAL A 19 17.67 -7.75 10.62
N SER A 20 17.21 -8.75 11.36
CA SER A 20 15.79 -9.05 11.48
C SER A 20 15.19 -7.89 12.25
N SER A 21 14.66 -6.89 11.53
CA SER A 21 13.75 -5.93 12.13
C SER A 21 12.63 -6.75 12.74
N LYS A 22 12.57 -6.81 14.07
CA LYS A 22 11.38 -7.32 14.74
C LYS A 22 10.22 -6.53 14.18
N ASP A 23 9.35 -7.19 13.43
CA ASP A 23 8.04 -6.66 13.11
C ASP A 23 7.36 -6.49 14.48
N ILE A 24 7.41 -5.27 15.03
CA ILE A 24 6.64 -4.92 16.20
C ILE A 24 5.21 -4.94 15.68
N THR A 25 4.55 -6.09 15.85
CA THR A 25 3.13 -6.22 15.64
C THR A 25 2.46 -5.31 16.67
N TYR A 26 2.10 -4.10 16.23
CA TYR A 26 1.21 -3.17 16.93
C TYR A 26 -0.22 -3.72 16.97
N GLU A 27 -0.39 -4.98 17.39
CA GLU A 27 -1.70 -5.51 17.73
C GLU A 27 -2.08 -4.95 19.10
N GLY A 28 -2.80 -3.82 19.11
CA GLY A 28 -3.51 -3.33 20.29
C GLY A 28 -3.06 -2.00 20.89
N GLU A 29 -2.11 -1.28 20.28
CA GLU A 29 -1.81 0.10 20.72
C GLU A 29 -2.76 1.09 20.05
N THR A 30 -3.31 2.03 20.81
CA THR A 30 -4.13 3.14 20.27
C THR A 30 -3.24 4.10 19.48
N TYR A 31 -3.72 4.59 18.34
CA TYR A 31 -3.01 5.63 17.58
C TYR A 31 -2.67 6.85 18.45
N VAL A 32 -1.38 7.21 18.52
CA VAL A 32 -0.90 8.40 19.22
C VAL A 32 -0.45 9.43 18.19
N PRO A 33 -1.22 10.51 17.94
CA PRO A 33 -0.90 11.48 16.88
C PRO A 33 0.45 12.19 17.03
N TRP A 34 0.94 12.33 18.27
CA TRP A 34 2.23 12.93 18.60
C TRP A 34 3.37 11.91 18.68
N GLY A 35 3.07 10.63 18.41
CA GLY A 35 4.05 9.56 18.37
C GLY A 35 4.88 9.59 17.08
N PRO A 36 5.92 8.75 17.00
CA PRO A 36 6.80 8.70 15.83
C PRO A 36 6.12 8.11 14.59
N LEU A 37 5.09 7.27 14.77
CA LEU A 37 4.38 6.62 13.67
C LEU A 37 3.11 7.39 13.32
N VAL A 38 3.09 7.94 12.11
CA VAL A 38 1.88 8.52 11.50
C VAL A 38 0.87 7.42 11.16
N ASN A 39 -0.43 7.73 11.15
CA ASN A 39 -1.44 6.80 10.63
C ASN A 39 -1.18 6.49 9.14
N CYS A 40 -1.15 5.22 8.77
CA CYS A 40 -0.90 4.79 7.39
C CYS A 40 -1.89 5.42 6.40
N SER A 41 -3.13 5.70 6.82
CA SER A 41 -4.13 6.36 5.98
C SER A 41 -3.82 7.82 5.65
N PHE A 42 -2.82 8.44 6.30
CA PHE A 42 -2.41 9.82 6.03
C PHE A 42 -1.19 9.94 5.12
N LEU A 43 -0.61 8.80 4.72
CA LEU A 43 0.51 8.81 3.80
C LEU A 43 0.11 9.46 2.45
N PRO A 44 1.01 10.26 1.84
CA PRO A 44 0.85 10.72 0.47
C PRO A 44 0.73 9.54 -0.52
N LEU A 45 0.12 9.80 -1.69
CA LEU A 45 -0.11 8.78 -2.71
C LEU A 45 1.19 8.12 -3.19
N ASP A 46 2.31 8.84 -3.19
CA ASP A 46 3.62 8.31 -3.61
C ASP A 46 4.12 7.15 -2.74
N PHE A 47 3.53 6.94 -1.56
CA PHE A 47 3.87 5.85 -0.64
C PHE A 47 2.81 4.73 -0.61
N LEU A 48 1.81 4.83 -1.47
CA LEU A 48 0.69 3.90 -1.56
C LEU A 48 0.63 3.29 -2.95
N ASP A 49 0.36 1.99 -3.00
CA ASP A 49 -0.06 1.30 -4.21
C ASP A 49 -1.59 1.19 -4.18
N CYS A 50 -2.28 1.94 -5.04
CA CYS A 50 -3.73 2.06 -5.07
C CYS A 50 -4.29 1.52 -6.39
N ASP A 51 -5.36 0.75 -6.30
CA ASP A 51 -6.10 0.26 -7.46
C ASP A 51 -6.78 1.43 -8.20
N GLU A 52 -7.06 1.23 -9.49
CA GLU A 52 -7.91 2.14 -10.24
C GLU A 52 -9.36 2.11 -9.74
N PRO A 53 -10.11 3.22 -9.82
CA PRO A 53 -11.52 3.22 -9.46
C PRO A 53 -12.34 2.23 -10.30
N VAL A 54 -13.13 1.40 -9.63
CA VAL A 54 -14.01 0.44 -10.31
C VAL A 54 -15.14 1.16 -11.04
N ASP A 55 -15.37 0.82 -12.31
CA ASP A 55 -16.44 1.36 -13.14
C ASP A 55 -17.73 0.54 -13.02
N HIS A 56 -18.72 1.11 -12.33
CA HIS A 56 -20.07 0.52 -12.18
C HIS A 56 -20.98 0.82 -13.36
N LYS A 57 -20.47 1.40 -14.45
CA LYS A 57 -21.16 1.55 -15.75
C LYS A 57 -22.51 2.29 -15.65
N GLY A 58 -22.56 3.33 -14.82
CA GLY A 58 -23.78 4.11 -14.58
C GLY A 58 -24.72 3.53 -13.52
N ASN A 59 -24.43 2.35 -12.96
CA ASN A 59 -25.27 1.74 -11.94
C ASN A 59 -24.95 2.29 -10.54
N LYS A 60 -25.74 3.26 -10.08
CA LYS A 60 -25.60 3.88 -8.76
C LYS A 60 -25.84 2.89 -7.62
N THR A 61 -26.83 2.02 -7.74
CA THR A 61 -27.15 1.02 -6.70
C THR A 61 -25.99 0.06 -6.50
N ALA A 62 -25.39 -0.44 -7.58
CA ALA A 62 -24.23 -1.33 -7.50
C ALA A 62 -23.02 -0.64 -6.84
N ARG A 63 -22.77 0.63 -7.18
CA ARG A 63 -21.73 1.43 -6.52
C ARG A 63 -22.00 1.58 -5.02
N ASP A 64 -23.23 1.90 -4.64
CA ASP A 64 -23.60 2.16 -3.24
C ASP A 64 -23.53 0.88 -2.39
N GLU A 65 -23.93 -0.26 -2.94
CA GLU A 65 -23.80 -1.58 -2.30
C GLU A 65 -22.32 -2.03 -2.19
N ALA A 66 -21.50 -1.76 -3.20
CA ALA A 66 -20.07 -2.06 -3.16
C ALA A 66 -19.31 -1.12 -2.19
N GLY A 67 -19.76 0.12 -2.04
CA GLY A 67 -19.13 1.13 -1.19
C GLY A 67 -17.82 1.69 -1.73
N HIS A 68 -17.42 1.34 -2.95
CA HIS A 68 -16.20 1.81 -3.62
C HIS A 68 -16.39 1.92 -5.14
N GLY A 69 -15.44 2.56 -5.83
CA GLY A 69 -15.53 2.85 -7.27
C GLY A 69 -16.47 4.00 -7.60
N CYS A 70 -16.89 4.08 -8.87
CA CYS A 70 -17.65 5.20 -9.42
C CYS A 70 -18.77 4.71 -10.34
N ALA A 71 -19.89 5.44 -10.36
CA ALA A 71 -20.96 5.20 -11.32
C ALA A 71 -20.71 5.92 -12.65
N LYS A 72 -20.08 7.11 -12.62
CA LYS A 72 -19.77 7.92 -13.79
C LYS A 72 -18.27 8.21 -13.86
N PHE A 73 -17.72 8.13 -15.07
CA PHE A 73 -16.36 8.54 -15.38
C PHE A 73 -16.36 9.79 -16.26
N GLY A 74 -15.42 10.69 -15.99
CA GLY A 74 -15.18 11.90 -16.77
C GLY A 74 -16.19 13.01 -16.53
N ASN A 75 -15.71 14.23 -16.72
CA ASN A 75 -16.49 15.45 -16.88
C ASN A 75 -15.57 16.57 -17.38
N TYR A 76 -16.13 17.68 -17.86
CA TYR A 76 -15.33 18.82 -18.31
C TYR A 76 -14.73 19.60 -17.14
N ARG A 77 -15.54 19.86 -16.10
CA ARG A 77 -15.11 20.58 -14.91
C ARG A 77 -14.71 19.62 -13.81
N TYR A 78 -13.63 19.92 -13.12
CA TYR A 78 -13.08 19.05 -12.07
C TYR A 78 -14.07 18.86 -10.90
N GLU A 79 -14.80 19.90 -10.54
CA GLU A 79 -15.85 19.86 -9.52
C GLU A 79 -17.02 18.94 -9.87
N ASP A 80 -17.24 18.67 -11.16
CA ASP A 80 -18.31 17.79 -11.64
C ASP A 80 -17.82 16.35 -11.91
N VAL A 81 -16.53 16.08 -11.69
CA VAL A 81 -15.96 14.73 -11.75
C VAL A 81 -16.35 13.97 -10.49
N GLU A 82 -16.98 12.80 -10.64
CA GLU A 82 -17.26 11.92 -9.52
C GLU A 82 -15.94 11.52 -8.84
N LYS A 83 -15.96 11.42 -7.51
CA LYS A 83 -14.83 10.93 -6.73
C LYS A 83 -15.25 9.65 -6.04
N GLY A 84 -14.46 8.61 -6.22
CA GLY A 84 -14.71 7.29 -5.68
C GLY A 84 -13.72 6.91 -4.60
N LYS A 85 -13.98 5.76 -3.98
CA LYS A 85 -13.02 5.08 -3.10
C LYS A 85 -12.28 4.00 -3.86
N VAL A 86 -10.99 3.87 -3.58
CA VAL A 86 -10.13 2.80 -4.12
C VAL A 86 -9.43 2.06 -3.00
N GLN A 87 -9.08 0.80 -3.24
CA GLN A 87 -8.28 0.02 -2.32
C GLN A 87 -6.82 0.45 -2.45
N CYS A 88 -6.17 0.77 -1.33
CA CYS A 88 -4.75 1.09 -1.29
C CYS A 88 -4.01 0.17 -0.31
N VAL A 89 -2.72 -0.03 -0.59
CA VAL A 89 -1.77 -0.74 0.27
C VAL A 89 -0.52 0.12 0.43
N VAL A 90 0.03 0.16 1.64
CA VAL A 90 1.28 0.86 1.93
C VAL A 90 2.45 0.13 1.28
N LEU A 91 3.34 0.87 0.60
CA LEU A 91 4.53 0.29 -0.03
C LEU A 91 5.46 -0.41 0.98
N PRO A 92 6.15 -1.49 0.58
CA PRO A 92 7.08 -2.20 1.45
C PRO A 92 8.18 -1.29 2.02
N GLY A 93 8.54 -1.50 3.29
CA GLY A 93 9.59 -0.74 3.98
C GLY A 93 9.13 0.58 4.60
N ILE A 94 7.88 1.00 4.39
CA ILE A 94 7.29 2.15 5.10
C ILE A 94 6.73 1.70 6.46
N GLU A 95 7.19 2.38 7.50
CA GLU A 95 6.72 2.21 8.88
C GLU A 95 5.67 3.28 9.19
N CYS A 96 4.46 2.83 9.53
CA CYS A 96 3.33 3.69 9.89
C CYS A 96 2.38 2.89 10.79
N TYR A 97 1.53 3.62 11.51
CA TYR A 97 0.52 3.03 12.38
C TYR A 97 -0.62 2.40 11.54
N PRO A 98 -0.97 1.11 11.76
CA PRO A 98 -1.97 0.37 11.00
C PRO A 98 -3.36 1.04 10.87
N PRO A 99 -4.20 0.61 9.91
CA PRO A 99 -4.01 -0.49 8.97
C PRO A 99 -3.14 -0.11 7.75
N LYS A 100 -2.32 -1.06 7.26
CA LYS A 100 -1.52 -0.88 6.01
C LYS A 100 -2.32 -1.08 4.73
N GLN A 101 -3.56 -1.58 4.84
CA GLN A 101 -4.49 -1.74 3.73
C GLN A 101 -5.81 -1.05 4.09
N PHE A 102 -6.30 -0.15 3.26
CA PHE A 102 -7.49 0.66 3.54
C PHE A 102 -8.10 1.24 2.26
N PHE A 103 -9.36 1.65 2.32
CA PHE A 103 -10.00 2.40 1.24
C PHE A 103 -9.63 3.88 1.32
N ARG A 104 -9.08 4.43 0.23
CA ARG A 104 -8.79 5.85 0.08
C ARG A 104 -9.93 6.53 -0.65
N ASP A 105 -10.47 7.58 -0.04
CA ASP A 105 -11.54 8.39 -0.62
C ASP A 105 -10.99 9.56 -1.46
N GLY A 106 -11.86 10.14 -2.28
CA GLY A 106 -11.56 11.36 -3.04
C GLY A 106 -10.80 11.14 -4.34
N VAL A 107 -10.67 9.90 -4.82
CA VAL A 107 -9.94 9.60 -6.06
C VAL A 107 -10.82 9.97 -7.27
N PRO A 108 -10.35 10.85 -8.16
CA PRO A 108 -11.14 11.31 -9.29
C PRO A 108 -11.38 10.20 -10.31
N CYS A 109 -12.62 10.04 -10.75
CA CYS A 109 -13.02 9.02 -11.71
C CYS A 109 -12.79 9.52 -13.14
N VAL A 110 -11.54 9.48 -13.57
CA VAL A 110 -11.08 9.89 -14.92
C VAL A 110 -10.31 8.74 -15.57
N ARG A 111 -10.20 8.75 -16.91
CA ARG A 111 -9.37 7.83 -17.69
C ARG A 111 -8.34 8.62 -18.48
#